data_AF-A0AAD7ZLY3-F1
#
_entry.id   AF-A0AAD7ZLY3-F1
#
_cell.length_a   1.000
_cell.length_b   1.000
_cell.length_c   1.000
_cell.angle_alpha   90.00
_cell.angle_beta   90.00
_cell.angle_gamma   90.00
#
_symmetry.space_group_name_H-M   'P 1'
#
loop_
_entity.id
_entity.type
_entity.pdbx_description
1 polymer ?
#
loop_
_entity_poly.entity_id
_entity_poly.type
_entity_poly.pdbx_seq_one_letter_code
_entity_poly.pdbx_strand_id
1 'polypeptide(L)'
;MGGESSRLKEPSISSTDYTGSRYSAIPQYSCRANRNISSEFTQNQRLFLEQDYKKIAGKKLSRPKLGKYLFRYLHKSQRLLEHERKWKEAERQQRLLDEAHKQNEAGRHQRVLEENSQRKEFERYTSERLVQERQRKEAERHRRFLKLEEERKQKDAERQQRLLEEANKQKAAERYQRVLEQNFQRKESERYQKHLVQEHQRKEAERQRRFLELEEMRKLKEAESQQRLLEEANKQKEAERQERQRKETERRQRLLEQERQRKEAEIQQRLLEEAHKQKEAENQQKVMEEEYQRKEAERYQNLLEQERQRKEAEMQRRHLEEARKQKEAEMQQRLLEQERKWKEAENQQRILEEARKQKEVERQQRLLEEDHRQKEEQQQSYSEERRNNFLQEQHRRKFLQNERRHKIYTNQSHQKENCQQTCIEKDQQKSSEHQEMSLDEESLKMFLKEEYQDKIPEEWEQKKCMKVIMKLYNLAEEHVQLSQTQGKRDTLGFLHSAVLRDSLAANWVPMLPGKTYMRFPVQKDTDEFRTVNNCFKSTTQKRFIVNKIERVQNPFSLGCYLLKKLEMENMYGARNVEEQILFRGDFARFIDKNCENNFNWRKLRSQ
;
A
#
# COMPACT_ATOMS: atom_id res chain seq x y z
N MET A 1 65.42 -6.55 55.32
CA MET A 1 66.74 -6.48 54.67
C MET A 1 67.22 -5.05 54.80
N GLY A 2 68.51 -4.85 55.09
CA GLY A 2 69.00 -3.59 55.68
C GLY A 2 68.58 -3.48 57.17
N GLY A 3 69.47 -3.31 58.15
CA GLY A 3 70.93 -3.47 58.11
C GLY A 3 71.71 -2.17 58.27
N GLU A 4 72.06 -1.84 59.51
CA GLU A 4 73.07 -0.83 59.84
C GLU A 4 73.76 -1.19 61.17
N SER A 5 74.94 -0.64 61.45
CA SER A 5 75.87 -1.18 62.45
C SER A 5 76.65 -0.09 63.18
N SER A 6 76.67 -0.15 64.52
CA SER A 6 77.65 0.52 65.38
C SER A 6 77.55 -0.01 66.81
N ARG A 7 78.59 -0.03 67.66
CA ARG A 7 80.04 -0.24 67.58
C ARG A 7 80.54 0.08 69.00
N LEU A 8 81.13 -0.91 69.64
CA LEU A 8 81.67 -0.94 71.02
C LEU A 8 82.31 0.36 71.54
N LYS A 9 82.21 0.58 72.87
CA LYS A 9 83.33 1.07 73.72
C LYS A 9 83.07 0.85 75.23
N GLU A 10 83.89 0.01 75.85
CA GLU A 10 84.19 0.03 77.30
C GLU A 10 85.55 0.75 77.51
N PRO A 11 85.90 1.11 78.76
CA PRO A 11 87.29 0.90 79.15
C PRO A 11 87.55 0.48 80.62
N SER A 12 88.49 -0.46 80.76
CA SER A 12 89.54 -0.58 81.80
C SER A 12 89.20 -0.65 83.30
N ILE A 13 89.53 -1.80 83.88
CA ILE A 13 89.91 -1.99 85.30
C ILE A 13 91.38 -1.55 85.49
N SER A 14 91.77 -1.13 86.70
CA SER A 14 93.18 -1.09 87.13
C SER A 14 93.35 -1.57 88.58
N SER A 15 94.45 -2.27 88.87
CA SER A 15 94.71 -2.89 90.18
C SER A 15 96.21 -3.13 90.44
N THR A 16 96.77 -2.46 91.45
CA THR A 16 98.11 -2.63 92.07
C THR A 16 98.15 -1.69 93.31
N ASP A 17 98.90 -1.93 94.40
CA ASP A 17 99.90 -2.97 94.66
C ASP A 17 100.05 -3.35 96.15
N TYR A 18 100.95 -4.30 96.45
CA TYR A 18 101.10 -4.99 97.74
C TYR A 18 102.28 -4.46 98.63
N THR A 19 102.05 -4.41 99.95
CA THR A 19 102.99 -4.56 101.10
C THR A 19 104.49 -4.21 101.04
N GLY A 20 105.03 -3.61 102.12
CA GLY A 20 106.47 -3.72 102.46
C GLY A 20 106.85 -3.14 103.83
N SER A 21 107.57 -3.90 104.67
CA SER A 21 107.98 -3.48 106.04
C SER A 21 109.50 -3.58 106.26
N ARG A 22 110.06 -2.77 107.16
CA ARG A 22 111.44 -2.88 107.68
C ARG A 22 111.51 -2.47 109.15
N TYR A 23 112.27 -3.24 109.95
CA TYR A 23 112.62 -2.97 111.35
C TYR A 23 114.12 -3.26 111.56
N SER A 24 114.84 -2.36 112.23
CA SER A 24 116.23 -2.52 112.69
C SER A 24 116.67 -1.30 113.51
N ALA A 25 117.52 -1.36 114.52
CA ALA A 25 117.94 -2.43 115.44
C ALA A 25 118.61 -1.76 116.65
N ILE A 26 118.54 -2.34 117.86
CA ILE A 26 119.13 -1.75 119.08
C ILE A 26 120.38 -2.54 119.50
N PRO A 27 121.57 -1.90 119.68
CA PRO A 27 122.78 -2.59 120.15
C PRO A 27 122.72 -2.96 121.64
N GLN A 28 123.30 -4.10 122.01
CA GLN A 28 123.45 -4.55 123.41
C GLN A 28 124.86 -4.25 123.96
N TYR A 29 124.95 -4.05 125.27
CA TYR A 29 126.20 -3.81 126.00
C TYR A 29 127.00 -5.11 126.25
N SER A 30 128.33 -5.01 126.34
CA SER A 30 129.24 -6.14 126.59
C SER A 30 130.15 -5.90 127.81
N CYS A 31 129.73 -6.39 128.99
CA CYS A 31 130.51 -6.32 130.23
C CYS A 31 131.68 -7.32 130.25
N ARG A 32 132.81 -6.98 129.63
CA ARG A 32 133.96 -7.91 129.45
C ARG A 32 135.15 -7.70 130.41
N ALA A 33 135.10 -6.70 131.31
CA ALA A 33 136.27 -6.22 132.05
C ALA A 33 136.74 -7.07 133.25
N ASN A 34 135.83 -7.70 134.00
CA ASN A 34 136.13 -8.15 135.38
C ASN A 34 136.95 -9.45 135.54
N ARG A 35 137.29 -10.18 134.47
CA ARG A 35 138.02 -11.47 134.62
C ARG A 35 139.53 -11.33 134.84
N ASN A 36 140.17 -10.29 134.32
CA ASN A 36 141.64 -10.19 134.35
C ASN A 36 142.19 -9.92 135.76
N ILE A 37 141.55 -8.99 136.48
CA ILE A 37 141.97 -8.47 137.80
C ILE A 37 142.15 -9.59 138.84
N SER A 38 141.36 -10.67 138.75
CA SER A 38 141.42 -11.82 139.67
C SER A 38 142.78 -12.53 139.67
N SER A 39 143.38 -12.70 138.49
CA SER A 39 144.68 -13.36 138.34
C SER A 39 145.83 -12.46 138.81
N GLU A 40 145.82 -11.18 138.42
CA GLU A 40 146.84 -10.22 138.78
C GLU A 40 146.89 -9.99 140.30
N PHE A 41 145.74 -9.93 140.98
CA PHE A 41 145.70 -9.71 142.43
C PHE A 41 146.30 -10.88 143.22
N THR A 42 146.00 -12.12 142.84
CA THR A 42 146.57 -13.32 143.51
C THR A 42 148.05 -13.52 143.18
N GLN A 43 148.49 -13.20 141.97
CA GLN A 43 149.90 -13.26 141.56
C GLN A 43 150.75 -12.20 142.28
N ASN A 44 150.29 -10.95 142.33
CA ASN A 44 151.00 -9.86 143.02
C ASN A 44 151.13 -10.09 144.53
N GLN A 45 150.13 -10.71 145.19
CA GLN A 45 150.25 -11.03 146.61
C GLN A 45 151.28 -12.12 146.91
N ARG A 46 151.46 -13.13 146.03
CA ARG A 46 152.54 -14.11 146.18
C ARG A 46 153.92 -13.44 146.03
N LEU A 47 154.10 -12.64 144.99
CA LEU A 47 155.36 -11.92 144.74
C LEU A 47 155.77 -11.01 145.92
N PHE A 48 154.82 -10.35 146.57
CA PHE A 48 155.11 -9.50 147.73
C PHE A 48 155.67 -10.30 148.92
N LEU A 49 155.09 -11.46 149.23
CA LEU A 49 155.55 -12.33 150.31
C LEU A 49 156.94 -12.92 150.00
N GLU A 50 157.18 -13.29 148.75
CA GLU A 50 158.46 -13.84 148.31
C GLU A 50 159.60 -12.80 148.34
N GLN A 51 159.33 -11.55 147.94
CA GLN A 51 160.29 -10.46 148.06
C GLN A 51 160.67 -10.15 149.51
N ASP A 52 159.69 -10.16 150.43
CA ASP A 52 159.96 -9.87 151.84
C ASP A 52 160.76 -11.01 152.52
N TYR A 53 160.55 -12.27 152.14
CA TYR A 53 161.38 -13.39 152.58
C TYR A 53 162.83 -13.24 152.12
N LYS A 54 163.03 -12.89 150.84
CA LYS A 54 164.37 -12.68 150.23
C LYS A 54 165.15 -11.53 150.88
N LYS A 55 164.49 -10.48 151.40
CA LYS A 55 165.15 -9.35 152.12
C LYS A 55 165.76 -9.74 153.47
N ILE A 56 165.40 -10.89 154.05
CA ILE A 56 165.77 -11.29 155.42
C ILE A 56 166.84 -12.39 155.44
N ALA A 57 166.89 -13.26 154.41
CA ALA A 57 167.74 -14.45 154.35
C ALA A 57 169.26 -14.22 154.57
N GLY A 58 169.77 -12.99 154.37
CA GLY A 58 171.18 -12.63 154.58
C GLY A 58 171.51 -11.97 155.93
N LYS A 59 170.55 -11.78 156.85
CA LYS A 59 170.75 -10.94 158.06
C LYS A 59 170.66 -11.74 159.37
N LYS A 60 171.77 -11.80 160.11
CA LYS A 60 171.84 -12.32 161.49
C LYS A 60 171.03 -11.44 162.47
N LEU A 61 169.72 -11.61 162.49
CA LEU A 61 168.81 -10.94 163.43
C LEU A 61 168.84 -11.61 164.80
N SER A 62 168.91 -10.82 165.88
CA SER A 62 168.84 -11.34 167.24
C SER A 62 167.44 -11.89 167.58
N ARG A 63 167.40 -12.98 168.36
CA ARG A 63 166.18 -13.75 168.71
C ARG A 63 164.92 -12.89 169.00
N PRO A 64 164.98 -11.78 169.78
CA PRO A 64 163.78 -10.96 170.07
C PRO A 64 163.09 -10.34 168.86
N LYS A 65 163.80 -10.12 167.74
CA LYS A 65 163.24 -9.47 166.54
C LYS A 65 162.45 -10.43 165.65
N LEU A 66 162.70 -11.74 165.71
CA LEU A 66 162.08 -12.74 164.84
C LEU A 66 160.59 -12.98 165.16
N GLY A 67 160.25 -13.09 166.46
CA GLY A 67 158.88 -13.37 166.90
C GLY A 67 157.86 -12.29 166.49
N LYS A 68 158.24 -11.01 166.54
CA LYS A 68 157.39 -9.88 166.10
C LYS A 68 157.13 -9.84 164.59
N TYR A 69 157.88 -10.61 163.79
CA TYR A 69 157.67 -10.73 162.35
C TYR A 69 156.72 -11.89 162.02
N LEU A 70 156.96 -13.08 162.60
CA LEU A 70 156.12 -14.28 162.40
C LEU A 70 154.64 -14.04 162.79
N PHE A 71 154.37 -13.38 163.92
CA PHE A 71 153.00 -13.05 164.33
C PHE A 71 152.29 -12.15 163.30
N ARG A 72 153.01 -11.17 162.74
CA ARG A 72 152.48 -10.24 161.75
C ARG A 72 152.22 -10.91 160.39
N TYR A 73 153.02 -11.91 160.05
CA TYR A 73 152.84 -12.73 158.84
C TYR A 73 151.59 -13.60 158.95
N LEU A 74 151.45 -14.37 160.04
CA LEU A 74 150.28 -15.23 160.30
C LEU A 74 148.96 -14.45 160.27
N HIS A 75 148.87 -13.35 161.04
CA HIS A 75 147.66 -12.53 161.10
C HIS A 75 147.29 -11.91 159.73
N LYS A 76 148.28 -11.60 158.88
CA LYS A 76 148.03 -11.10 157.51
C LYS A 76 147.50 -12.20 156.59
N SER A 77 148.00 -13.44 156.73
CA SER A 77 147.55 -14.59 155.91
C SER A 77 146.09 -15.00 156.19
N GLN A 78 145.63 -14.99 157.44
CA GLN A 78 144.24 -15.33 157.79
C GLN A 78 143.23 -14.38 157.14
N ARG A 79 143.46 -13.06 157.19
CA ARG A 79 142.56 -12.06 156.58
C ARG A 79 142.41 -12.23 155.07
N LEU A 80 143.45 -12.72 154.38
CA LEU A 80 143.39 -12.99 152.94
C LEU A 80 142.50 -14.19 152.62
N LEU A 81 142.59 -15.27 153.41
CA LEU A 81 141.71 -16.44 153.28
C LEU A 81 140.24 -16.11 153.58
N GLU A 82 139.96 -15.24 154.56
CA GLU A 82 138.61 -14.74 154.82
C GLU A 82 138.06 -13.90 153.67
N HIS A 83 138.88 -13.03 153.09
CA HIS A 83 138.50 -12.21 151.94
C HIS A 83 138.24 -13.07 150.69
N GLU A 84 139.05 -14.10 150.45
CA GLU A 84 138.86 -15.04 149.34
C GLU A 84 137.57 -15.86 149.50
N ARG A 85 137.23 -16.29 150.74
CA ARG A 85 135.95 -16.95 151.05
C ARG A 85 134.76 -16.03 150.74
N LYS A 86 134.75 -14.81 151.29
CA LYS A 86 133.67 -13.83 151.07
C LYS A 86 133.50 -13.47 149.59
N TRP A 87 134.60 -13.35 148.84
CA TRP A 87 134.55 -13.07 147.40
C TRP A 87 133.93 -14.25 146.62
N LYS A 88 134.33 -15.49 146.91
CA LYS A 88 133.74 -16.70 146.28
C LYS A 88 132.27 -16.91 146.62
N GLU A 89 131.84 -16.45 147.79
CA GLU A 89 130.44 -16.48 148.21
C GLU A 89 129.60 -15.42 147.48
N ALA A 90 130.10 -14.19 147.37
CA ALA A 90 129.49 -13.15 146.54
C ALA A 90 129.43 -13.52 145.05
N GLU A 91 130.46 -14.18 144.51
CA GLU A 91 130.45 -14.66 143.11
C GLU A 91 129.36 -15.71 142.88
N ARG A 92 129.11 -16.61 143.84
CA ARG A 92 128.00 -17.57 143.78
C ARG A 92 126.65 -16.87 143.80
N GLN A 93 126.46 -15.88 144.68
CA GLN A 93 125.22 -15.11 144.75
C GLN A 93 124.93 -14.36 143.45
N GLN A 94 125.94 -13.72 142.84
CA GLN A 94 125.77 -13.05 141.55
C GLN A 94 125.37 -14.02 140.43
N ARG A 95 126.01 -15.20 140.34
CA ARG A 95 125.65 -16.21 139.33
C ARG A 95 124.19 -16.68 139.46
N LEU A 96 123.70 -16.87 140.69
CA LEU A 96 122.31 -17.24 140.94
C LEU A 96 121.32 -16.13 140.53
N LEU A 97 121.67 -14.86 140.74
CA LEU A 97 120.88 -13.72 140.27
C LEU A 97 120.87 -13.62 138.73
N ASP A 98 122.03 -13.78 138.08
CA ASP A 98 122.15 -13.77 136.62
C ASP A 98 121.35 -14.92 135.97
N GLU A 99 121.31 -16.09 136.62
CA GLU A 99 120.57 -17.26 136.15
C GLU A 99 119.06 -17.12 136.38
N ALA A 100 118.64 -16.59 137.53
CA ALA A 100 117.24 -16.23 137.80
C ALA A 100 116.73 -15.12 136.85
N HIS A 101 117.58 -14.16 136.47
CA HIS A 101 117.24 -13.13 135.48
C HIS A 101 116.96 -13.76 134.11
N LYS A 102 117.87 -14.63 133.63
CA LYS A 102 117.71 -15.34 132.36
C LYS A 102 116.46 -16.21 132.31
N GLN A 103 116.12 -16.92 133.38
CA GLN A 103 114.88 -17.71 133.45
C GLN A 103 113.63 -16.80 133.39
N ASN A 104 113.66 -15.64 134.07
CA ASN A 104 112.57 -14.66 134.00
C ASN A 104 112.44 -14.00 132.62
N GLU A 105 113.56 -13.70 131.94
CA GLU A 105 113.55 -13.16 130.58
C GLU A 105 113.06 -14.19 129.56
N ALA A 106 113.53 -15.44 129.64
CA ALA A 106 113.04 -16.54 128.80
C ALA A 106 111.52 -16.75 128.98
N GLY A 107 111.05 -16.78 130.23
CA GLY A 107 109.61 -16.89 130.54
C GLY A 107 108.78 -15.67 130.09
N ARG A 108 109.36 -14.46 130.04
CA ARG A 108 108.72 -13.28 129.43
C ARG A 108 108.66 -13.41 127.91
N HIS A 109 109.74 -13.80 127.25
CA HIS A 109 109.77 -13.99 125.80
C HIS A 109 108.80 -15.08 125.34
N GLN A 110 108.70 -16.20 126.07
CA GLN A 110 107.76 -17.27 125.74
C GLN A 110 106.30 -16.80 125.84
N ARG A 111 105.89 -16.12 126.93
CA ARG A 111 104.53 -15.56 127.04
C ARG A 111 104.21 -14.58 125.92
N VAL A 112 105.15 -13.69 125.57
CA VAL A 112 104.95 -12.75 124.46
C VAL A 112 104.81 -13.46 123.11
N LEU A 113 105.46 -14.61 122.89
CA LEU A 113 105.26 -15.42 121.68
C LEU A 113 103.89 -16.12 121.67
N GLU A 114 103.46 -16.67 122.81
CA GLU A 114 102.15 -17.31 122.98
C GLU A 114 100.99 -16.30 122.79
N GLU A 115 101.07 -15.13 123.45
CA GLU A 115 100.13 -14.00 123.27
C GLU A 115 100.05 -13.54 121.81
N ASN A 116 101.20 -13.41 121.12
CA ASN A 116 101.24 -13.04 119.71
C ASN A 116 100.70 -14.14 118.78
N SER A 117 100.77 -15.41 119.17
CA SER A 117 100.18 -16.52 118.41
C SER A 117 98.66 -16.51 118.54
N GLN A 118 98.15 -16.46 119.77
CA GLN A 118 96.71 -16.38 120.05
C GLN A 118 96.07 -15.15 119.39
N ARG A 119 96.76 -13.99 119.44
CA ARG A 119 96.31 -12.77 118.77
C ARG A 119 96.20 -12.97 117.25
N LYS A 120 97.19 -13.59 116.60
CA LYS A 120 97.16 -13.85 115.14
C LYS A 120 96.07 -14.84 114.75
N GLU A 121 95.79 -15.83 115.59
CA GLU A 121 94.67 -16.77 115.38
C GLU A 121 93.32 -16.06 115.50
N PHE A 122 93.15 -15.17 116.48
CA PHE A 122 91.96 -14.34 116.62
C PHE A 122 91.79 -13.34 115.44
N GLU A 123 92.87 -12.69 115.00
CA GLU A 123 92.87 -11.80 113.82
C GLU A 123 92.55 -12.58 112.52
N ARG A 124 93.00 -13.83 112.38
CA ARG A 124 92.59 -14.73 111.27
C ARG A 124 91.11 -15.09 111.35
N TYR A 125 90.65 -15.64 112.47
CA TYR A 125 89.26 -16.07 112.67
C TYR A 125 88.25 -14.93 112.44
N THR A 126 88.56 -13.72 112.94
CA THR A 126 87.72 -12.54 112.70
C THR A 126 87.75 -12.09 111.24
N SER A 127 88.91 -12.12 110.57
CA SER A 127 89.03 -11.81 109.13
C SER A 127 88.27 -12.81 108.24
N GLU A 128 88.43 -14.11 108.49
CA GLU A 128 87.73 -15.19 107.77
C GLU A 128 86.22 -15.09 107.95
N ARG A 129 85.74 -14.85 109.17
CA ARG A 129 84.32 -14.63 109.47
C ARG A 129 83.76 -13.41 108.72
N LEU A 130 84.51 -12.31 108.64
CA LEU A 130 84.10 -11.12 107.88
C LEU A 130 84.07 -11.37 106.37
N VAL A 131 84.97 -12.18 105.82
CA VAL A 131 84.95 -12.61 104.42
C VAL A 131 83.74 -13.51 104.13
N GLN A 132 83.48 -14.51 104.98
CA GLN A 132 82.31 -15.38 104.86
C GLN A 132 80.99 -14.60 104.96
N GLU A 133 80.90 -13.62 105.87
CA GLU A 133 79.71 -12.78 106.01
C GLU A 133 79.49 -11.87 104.79
N ARG A 134 80.58 -11.34 104.20
CA ARG A 134 80.53 -10.59 102.93
C ARG A 134 80.02 -11.46 101.79
N GLN A 135 80.64 -12.63 101.59
CA GLN A 135 80.24 -13.61 100.56
C GLN A 135 78.78 -14.04 100.73
N ARG A 136 78.31 -14.28 101.96
CA ARG A 136 76.90 -14.59 102.26
C ARG A 136 75.97 -13.44 101.84
N LYS A 137 76.31 -12.19 102.17
CA LYS A 137 75.53 -11.00 101.80
C LYS A 137 75.52 -10.76 100.28
N GLU A 138 76.61 -11.04 99.59
CA GLU A 138 76.71 -10.96 98.12
C GLU A 138 75.89 -12.06 97.43
N ALA A 139 76.00 -13.32 97.89
CA ALA A 139 75.17 -14.43 97.41
C ALA A 139 73.67 -14.28 97.74
N GLU A 140 73.32 -13.50 98.76
CA GLU A 140 71.93 -13.12 99.03
C GLU A 140 71.45 -12.00 98.09
N ARG A 141 72.28 -10.95 97.87
CA ARG A 141 71.99 -9.90 96.87
C ARG A 141 71.80 -10.48 95.47
N HIS A 142 72.64 -11.41 95.05
CA HIS A 142 72.54 -12.07 93.75
C HIS A 142 71.25 -12.92 93.63
N ARG A 143 70.90 -13.70 94.66
CA ARG A 143 69.61 -14.43 94.68
C ARG A 143 68.39 -13.51 94.66
N ARG A 144 68.43 -12.37 95.38
CA ARG A 144 67.38 -11.33 95.31
C ARG A 144 67.29 -10.72 93.90
N PHE A 145 68.43 -10.47 93.24
CA PHE A 145 68.46 -9.97 91.86
C PHE A 145 67.86 -10.95 90.86
N LEU A 146 68.30 -12.22 90.86
CA LEU A 146 67.78 -13.25 89.95
C LEU A 146 66.26 -13.43 90.11
N LYS A 147 65.75 -13.49 91.35
CA LYS A 147 64.30 -13.58 91.59
C LYS A 147 63.54 -12.38 91.03
N LEU A 148 64.08 -11.17 91.13
CA LEU A 148 63.47 -9.97 90.53
C LEU A 148 63.55 -9.97 88.99
N GLU A 149 64.56 -10.62 88.41
CA GLU A 149 64.70 -10.79 86.96
C GLU A 149 63.71 -11.85 86.42
N GLU A 150 63.54 -12.96 87.14
CA GLU A 150 62.51 -13.98 86.87
C GLU A 150 61.10 -13.41 86.99
N GLU A 151 60.80 -12.66 88.06
CA GLU A 151 59.52 -11.98 88.23
C GLU A 151 59.23 -10.95 87.13
N ARG A 152 60.26 -10.28 86.57
CA ARG A 152 60.11 -9.40 85.40
C ARG A 152 59.80 -10.20 84.14
N LYS A 153 60.61 -11.21 83.83
CA LYS A 153 60.41 -12.10 82.67
C LYS A 153 59.03 -12.75 82.67
N GLN A 154 58.53 -13.18 83.84
CA GLN A 154 57.18 -13.72 83.99
C GLN A 154 56.11 -12.64 83.70
N LYS A 155 56.21 -11.44 84.30
CA LYS A 155 55.25 -10.34 84.07
C LYS A 155 55.23 -9.88 82.61
N ASP A 156 56.37 -9.87 81.93
CA ASP A 156 56.48 -9.56 80.50
C ASP A 156 55.86 -10.68 79.64
N ALA A 157 56.07 -11.95 79.98
CA ALA A 157 55.42 -13.08 79.30
C ALA A 157 53.89 -13.07 79.48
N GLU A 158 53.39 -12.82 80.70
CA GLU A 158 51.96 -12.67 80.98
C GLU A 158 51.34 -11.47 80.26
N ARG A 159 52.10 -10.38 80.07
CA ARG A 159 51.69 -9.23 79.26
C ARG A 159 51.60 -9.60 77.77
N GLN A 160 52.59 -10.32 77.25
CA GLN A 160 52.59 -10.80 75.85
C GLN A 160 51.42 -11.77 75.58
N GLN A 161 51.14 -12.70 76.51
CA GLN A 161 49.99 -13.61 76.42
C GLN A 161 48.67 -12.84 76.39
N ARG A 162 48.46 -11.88 77.30
CA ARG A 162 47.25 -11.04 77.32
C ARG A 162 47.06 -10.25 76.02
N LEU A 163 48.11 -9.62 75.50
CA LEU A 163 48.05 -8.90 74.21
C LEU A 163 47.74 -9.84 73.03
N LEU A 164 48.28 -11.06 73.02
CA LEU A 164 48.01 -12.07 71.99
C LEU A 164 46.57 -12.61 72.09
N GLU A 165 46.05 -12.82 73.29
CA GLU A 165 44.64 -13.14 73.52
C GLU A 165 43.70 -12.02 73.04
N GLU A 166 43.98 -10.76 73.38
CA GLU A 166 43.18 -9.61 72.96
C GLU A 166 43.19 -9.45 71.43
N ALA A 167 44.36 -9.55 70.79
CA ALA A 167 44.47 -9.54 69.34
C ALA A 167 43.73 -10.71 68.66
N ASN A 168 43.67 -11.89 69.30
CA ASN A 168 42.90 -13.02 68.81
C ASN A 168 41.38 -12.83 69.00
N LYS A 169 40.96 -12.25 70.14
CA LYS A 169 39.54 -11.88 70.41
C LYS A 169 39.06 -10.82 69.40
N GLN A 170 39.87 -9.80 69.10
CA GLN A 170 39.61 -8.81 68.05
C GLN A 170 39.48 -9.45 66.67
N LYS A 171 40.45 -10.27 66.25
CA LYS A 171 40.39 -11.00 64.96
C LYS A 171 39.19 -11.95 64.86
N ALA A 172 38.74 -12.54 65.97
CA ALA A 172 37.52 -13.34 66.00
C ALA A 172 36.28 -12.48 65.80
N ALA A 173 36.18 -11.31 66.46
CA ALA A 173 35.10 -10.36 66.26
C ALA A 173 35.05 -9.82 64.82
N GLU A 174 36.19 -9.45 64.22
CA GLU A 174 36.26 -9.02 62.81
C GLU A 174 35.80 -10.12 61.83
N ARG A 175 36.13 -11.39 62.11
CA ARG A 175 35.67 -12.53 61.29
C ARG A 175 34.16 -12.68 61.40
N TYR A 176 33.61 -12.57 62.61
CA TYR A 176 32.18 -12.64 62.85
C TYR A 176 31.41 -11.51 62.14
N GLN A 177 31.89 -10.26 62.25
CA GLN A 177 31.29 -9.11 61.55
C GLN A 177 31.34 -9.29 60.02
N ARG A 178 32.47 -9.70 59.45
CA ARG A 178 32.58 -10.01 58.01
C ARG A 178 31.61 -11.10 57.56
N VAL A 179 31.39 -12.14 58.37
CA VAL A 179 30.40 -13.19 58.08
C VAL A 179 28.96 -12.65 58.17
N LEU A 180 28.63 -11.76 59.12
CA LEU A 180 27.31 -11.12 59.16
C LEU A 180 27.08 -10.22 57.94
N GLU A 181 28.06 -9.40 57.56
CA GLU A 181 28.00 -8.50 56.41
C GLU A 181 27.85 -9.29 55.10
N GLN A 182 28.65 -10.35 54.90
CA GLN A 182 28.49 -11.25 53.74
C GLN A 182 27.12 -11.93 53.70
N ASN A 183 26.56 -12.33 54.86
CA ASN A 183 25.22 -12.89 54.93
C ASN A 183 24.11 -11.85 54.65
N PHE A 184 24.33 -10.58 55.01
CA PHE A 184 23.42 -9.48 54.66
C PHE A 184 23.46 -9.19 53.15
N GLN A 185 24.65 -8.92 52.61
CA GLN A 185 24.92 -8.73 51.17
C GLN A 185 24.31 -9.87 50.33
N ARG A 186 24.53 -11.12 50.76
CA ARG A 186 23.94 -12.30 50.12
C ARG A 186 22.41 -12.25 50.14
N LYS A 187 21.78 -12.00 51.30
CA LYS A 187 20.30 -11.93 51.40
C LYS A 187 19.70 -10.80 50.56
N GLU A 188 20.40 -9.67 50.42
CA GLU A 188 19.98 -8.59 49.50
C GLU A 188 20.09 -9.03 48.04
N SER A 189 21.21 -9.67 47.64
CA SER A 189 21.36 -10.21 46.29
C SER A 189 20.31 -11.28 45.95
N GLU A 190 19.98 -12.16 46.90
CA GLU A 190 18.92 -13.16 46.74
C GLU A 190 17.52 -12.52 46.62
N ARG A 191 17.25 -11.42 47.34
CA ARG A 191 16.02 -10.63 47.19
C ARG A 191 15.94 -9.97 45.82
N TYR A 192 17.02 -9.34 45.37
CA TYR A 192 17.10 -8.67 44.08
C TYR A 192 16.93 -9.66 42.91
N GLN A 193 17.61 -10.81 42.95
CA GLN A 193 17.42 -11.89 41.98
C GLN A 193 15.99 -12.42 41.97
N LYS A 194 15.36 -12.64 43.14
CA LYS A 194 13.96 -13.05 43.23
C LYS A 194 13.01 -12.01 42.63
N HIS A 195 13.26 -10.72 42.84
CA HIS A 195 12.48 -9.64 42.22
C HIS A 195 12.62 -9.68 40.69
N LEU A 196 13.83 -9.75 40.14
CA LEU A 196 14.06 -9.82 38.69
C LEU A 196 13.38 -11.04 38.04
N VAL A 197 13.43 -12.21 38.69
CA VAL A 197 12.76 -13.42 38.19
C VAL A 197 11.23 -13.26 38.21
N GLN A 198 10.66 -12.71 39.29
CA GLN A 198 9.22 -12.43 39.37
C GLN A 198 8.78 -11.36 38.36
N GLU A 199 9.61 -10.35 38.09
CA GLU A 199 9.35 -9.31 37.10
C GLU A 199 9.40 -9.88 35.67
N HIS A 200 10.35 -10.77 35.37
CA HIS A 200 10.43 -11.50 34.10
C HIS A 200 9.18 -12.35 33.88
N GLN A 201 8.80 -13.17 34.88
CA GLN A 201 7.61 -14.01 34.83
C GLN A 201 6.32 -13.19 34.66
N ARG A 202 6.20 -12.03 35.33
CA ARG A 202 5.09 -11.09 35.12
C ARG A 202 5.05 -10.56 33.69
N LYS A 203 6.19 -10.12 33.14
CA LYS A 203 6.30 -9.62 31.76
C LYS A 203 6.03 -10.71 30.72
N GLU A 204 6.37 -11.96 30.99
CA GLU A 204 6.04 -13.10 30.11
C GLU A 204 4.55 -13.46 30.17
N ALA A 205 3.95 -13.52 31.36
CA ALA A 205 2.51 -13.73 31.52
C ALA A 205 1.69 -12.59 30.88
N GLU A 206 2.17 -11.35 30.95
CA GLU A 206 1.57 -10.21 30.25
C GLU A 206 1.69 -10.33 28.72
N ARG A 207 2.85 -10.74 28.20
CA ARG A 207 3.02 -11.04 26.76
C ARG A 207 2.09 -12.15 26.28
N GLN A 208 1.92 -13.21 27.08
CA GLN A 208 1.01 -14.31 26.77
C GLN A 208 -0.46 -13.85 26.75
N ARG A 209 -0.90 -13.05 27.74
CA ARG A 209 -2.24 -12.44 27.75
C ARG A 209 -2.48 -11.57 26.52
N ARG A 210 -1.57 -10.62 26.24
CA ARG A 210 -1.64 -9.76 25.05
C ARG A 210 -1.64 -10.55 23.73
N PHE A 211 -0.95 -11.69 23.68
CA PHE A 211 -0.99 -12.58 22.50
C PHE A 211 -2.37 -13.22 22.32
N LEU A 212 -2.95 -13.76 23.40
CA LEU A 212 -4.30 -14.36 23.37
C LEU A 212 -5.37 -13.31 23.04
N GLU A 213 -5.32 -12.13 23.67
CA GLU A 213 -6.19 -10.98 23.36
C GLU A 213 -6.11 -10.58 21.86
N LEU A 214 -4.90 -10.57 21.28
CA LEU A 214 -4.71 -10.31 19.85
C LEU A 214 -5.20 -11.45 18.95
N GLU A 215 -5.19 -12.70 19.42
CA GLU A 215 -5.72 -13.86 18.69
C GLU A 215 -7.26 -13.87 18.72
N GLU A 216 -7.88 -13.57 19.86
CA GLU A 216 -9.33 -13.37 20.01
C GLU A 216 -9.81 -12.19 19.16
N MET A 217 -9.12 -11.05 19.20
CA MET A 217 -9.42 -9.89 18.35
C MET A 217 -9.21 -10.14 16.84
N ARG A 218 -8.41 -11.16 16.45
CA ARG A 218 -8.35 -11.63 15.05
C ARG A 218 -9.56 -12.49 14.71
N LYS A 219 -9.87 -13.49 15.54
CA LYS A 219 -11.04 -14.37 15.36
C LYS A 219 -12.35 -13.57 15.30
N LEU A 220 -12.49 -12.54 16.15
CA LEU A 220 -13.64 -11.63 16.12
C LEU A 220 -13.75 -10.88 14.80
N LYS A 221 -12.64 -10.33 14.28
CA LYS A 221 -12.61 -9.61 12.99
C LYS A 221 -12.81 -10.52 11.78
N GLU A 222 -12.32 -11.75 11.85
CA GLU A 222 -12.58 -12.78 10.84
C GLU A 222 -14.06 -13.19 10.84
N ALA A 223 -14.67 -13.37 12.02
CA ALA A 223 -16.10 -13.61 12.17
C ALA A 223 -16.96 -12.43 11.68
N GLU A 224 -16.63 -11.18 12.06
CA GLU A 224 -17.26 -9.97 11.51
C GLU A 224 -17.17 -9.93 9.98
N SER A 225 -16.00 -10.24 9.41
CA SER A 225 -15.81 -10.22 7.96
C SER A 225 -16.63 -11.32 7.26
N GLN A 226 -16.75 -12.51 7.87
CA GLN A 226 -17.60 -13.59 7.37
C GLN A 226 -19.08 -13.21 7.48
N GLN A 227 -19.50 -12.58 8.58
CA GLN A 227 -20.88 -12.12 8.79
C GLN A 227 -21.26 -11.03 7.77
N ARG A 228 -20.39 -10.06 7.50
CA ARG A 228 -20.60 -9.04 6.46
C ARG A 228 -20.73 -9.67 5.06
N LEU A 229 -19.88 -10.62 4.71
CA LEU A 229 -19.96 -11.35 3.44
C LEU A 229 -21.26 -12.17 3.31
N LEU A 230 -21.72 -12.79 4.42
CA LEU A 230 -23.00 -13.50 4.46
C LEU A 230 -24.20 -12.54 4.28
N GLU A 231 -24.16 -11.39 4.95
CA GLU A 231 -25.20 -10.36 4.86
C GLU A 231 -25.26 -9.73 3.46
N GLU A 232 -24.10 -9.45 2.84
CA GLU A 232 -23.99 -8.96 1.47
C GLU A 232 -24.49 -10.00 0.45
N ALA A 233 -24.11 -11.27 0.60
CA ALA A 233 -24.61 -12.35 -0.25
C ALA A 233 -26.13 -12.59 -0.08
N ASN A 234 -26.68 -12.34 1.10
CA ASN A 234 -28.13 -12.39 1.32
C ASN A 234 -28.84 -11.19 0.68
N LYS A 235 -28.29 -9.97 0.81
CA LYS A 235 -28.78 -8.76 0.12
C LYS A 235 -28.76 -8.92 -1.40
N GLN A 236 -27.72 -9.53 -1.97
CA GLN A 236 -27.65 -9.86 -3.40
C GLN A 236 -28.75 -10.85 -3.81
N LYS A 237 -28.94 -11.95 -3.07
CA LYS A 237 -30.02 -12.93 -3.32
C LYS A 237 -31.42 -12.32 -3.20
N GLU A 238 -31.60 -11.36 -2.29
CA GLU A 238 -32.87 -10.67 -2.12
C GLU A 238 -33.12 -9.65 -3.25
N ALA A 239 -32.10 -8.90 -3.66
CA ALA A 239 -32.16 -8.04 -4.85
C ALA A 239 -32.47 -8.86 -6.12
N GLU A 240 -31.82 -10.01 -6.33
CA GLU A 240 -32.16 -10.95 -7.41
C GLU A 240 -33.62 -11.43 -7.35
N ARG A 241 -34.14 -11.75 -6.16
CA ARG A 241 -35.56 -12.15 -5.99
C ARG A 241 -36.51 -11.02 -6.36
N GLN A 242 -36.24 -9.80 -5.90
CA GLN A 242 -37.03 -8.61 -6.25
C GLN A 242 -36.95 -8.28 -7.74
N GLU A 243 -35.78 -8.44 -8.37
CA GLU A 243 -35.60 -8.22 -9.81
C GLU A 243 -36.35 -9.28 -10.64
N ARG A 244 -36.28 -10.56 -10.24
CA ARG A 244 -37.06 -11.65 -10.87
C ARG A 244 -38.56 -11.37 -10.76
N GLN A 245 -39.05 -10.99 -9.57
CA GLN A 245 -40.45 -10.59 -9.36
C GLN A 245 -40.86 -9.39 -10.22
N ARG A 246 -40.02 -8.34 -10.30
CA ARG A 246 -40.26 -7.19 -11.20
C ARG A 246 -40.38 -7.65 -12.65
N LYS A 247 -39.41 -8.41 -13.17
CA LYS A 247 -39.42 -8.96 -14.54
C LYS A 247 -40.62 -9.86 -14.81
N GLU A 248 -41.09 -10.60 -13.81
CA GLU A 248 -42.29 -11.44 -13.91
C GLU A 248 -43.58 -10.60 -13.95
N THR A 249 -43.72 -9.60 -13.07
CA THR A 249 -44.85 -8.67 -13.09
C THR A 249 -44.90 -7.85 -14.38
N GLU A 250 -43.74 -7.41 -14.89
CA GLU A 250 -43.62 -6.69 -16.16
C GLU A 250 -44.02 -7.57 -17.36
N ARG A 251 -43.55 -8.83 -17.40
CA ARG A 251 -44.01 -9.80 -18.40
C ARG A 251 -45.52 -10.00 -18.33
N ARG A 252 -46.10 -10.11 -17.13
CA ARG A 252 -47.54 -10.28 -16.94
C ARG A 252 -48.34 -9.05 -17.37
N GLN A 253 -47.82 -7.84 -17.11
CA GLN A 253 -48.39 -6.59 -17.61
C GLN A 253 -48.32 -6.51 -19.14
N ARG A 254 -47.17 -6.80 -19.76
CA ARG A 254 -47.01 -6.84 -21.22
C ARG A 254 -47.97 -7.82 -21.90
N LEU A 255 -48.23 -8.99 -21.30
CA LEU A 255 -49.22 -9.95 -21.80
C LEU A 255 -50.66 -9.42 -21.70
N LEU A 256 -51.03 -8.79 -20.58
CA LEU A 256 -52.35 -8.16 -20.41
C LEU A 256 -52.55 -6.97 -21.37
N GLU A 257 -51.51 -6.18 -21.61
CA GLU A 257 -51.49 -5.07 -22.56
C GLU A 257 -51.71 -5.59 -24.00
N GLN A 258 -51.00 -6.65 -24.40
CA GLN A 258 -51.20 -7.33 -25.68
C GLN A 258 -52.60 -7.95 -25.82
N GLU A 259 -53.14 -8.54 -24.75
CA GLU A 259 -54.50 -9.08 -24.75
C GLU A 259 -55.56 -7.97 -24.88
N ARG A 260 -55.34 -6.80 -24.25
CA ARG A 260 -56.20 -5.62 -24.42
C ARG A 260 -56.14 -5.09 -25.85
N GLN A 261 -54.95 -4.86 -26.38
CA GLN A 261 -54.74 -4.40 -27.76
C GLN A 261 -55.34 -5.37 -28.79
N ARG A 262 -55.24 -6.69 -28.56
CA ARG A 262 -55.88 -7.69 -29.43
C ARG A 262 -57.40 -7.59 -29.39
N LYS A 263 -58.01 -7.38 -28.23
CA LYS A 263 -59.47 -7.20 -28.09
C LYS A 263 -59.93 -5.86 -28.68
N GLU A 264 -59.17 -4.80 -28.50
CA GLU A 264 -59.40 -3.48 -29.13
C GLU A 264 -59.38 -3.62 -30.66
N ALA A 265 -58.39 -4.30 -31.23
CA ALA A 265 -58.30 -4.59 -32.66
C ALA A 265 -59.44 -5.50 -33.18
N GLU A 266 -59.84 -6.52 -32.41
CA GLU A 266 -60.97 -7.38 -32.77
C GLU A 266 -62.31 -6.61 -32.77
N ILE A 267 -62.50 -5.69 -31.82
CA ILE A 267 -63.67 -4.78 -31.80
C ILE A 267 -63.63 -3.82 -32.99
N GLN A 268 -62.48 -3.23 -33.31
CA GLN A 268 -62.32 -2.37 -34.49
C GLN A 268 -62.60 -3.13 -35.80
N GLN A 269 -62.13 -4.38 -35.93
CA GLN A 269 -62.43 -5.21 -37.10
C GLN A 269 -63.94 -5.50 -37.20
N ARG A 270 -64.60 -5.89 -36.11
CA ARG A 270 -66.06 -6.12 -36.10
C ARG A 270 -66.85 -4.88 -36.50
N LEU A 271 -66.48 -3.71 -35.99
CA LEU A 271 -67.10 -2.42 -36.37
C LEU A 271 -66.89 -2.09 -37.86
N LEU A 272 -65.72 -2.37 -38.43
CA LEU A 272 -65.46 -2.21 -39.86
C LEU A 272 -66.27 -3.20 -40.71
N GLU A 273 -66.40 -4.46 -40.27
CA GLU A 273 -67.24 -5.46 -40.93
C GLU A 273 -68.74 -5.13 -40.86
N GLU A 274 -69.22 -4.60 -39.74
CA GLU A 274 -70.60 -4.12 -39.60
C GLU A 274 -70.87 -2.88 -40.47
N ALA A 275 -69.94 -1.93 -40.52
CA ALA A 275 -70.02 -0.78 -41.42
C ALA A 275 -69.98 -1.20 -42.91
N HIS A 276 -69.20 -2.22 -43.27
CA HIS A 276 -69.20 -2.78 -44.62
C HIS A 276 -70.56 -3.41 -44.96
N LYS A 277 -71.10 -4.25 -44.08
CA LYS A 277 -72.43 -4.89 -44.25
C LYS A 277 -73.56 -3.86 -44.34
N GLN A 278 -73.52 -2.79 -43.54
CA GLN A 278 -74.47 -1.68 -43.63
C GLN A 278 -74.37 -0.96 -44.98
N LYS A 279 -73.15 -0.67 -45.46
CA LYS A 279 -72.93 -0.01 -46.75
C LYS A 279 -73.28 -0.90 -47.95
N GLU A 280 -73.09 -2.21 -47.85
CA GLU A 280 -73.58 -3.18 -48.83
C GLU A 280 -75.11 -3.24 -48.86
N ALA A 281 -75.78 -3.23 -47.70
CA ALA A 281 -77.24 -3.17 -47.63
C ALA A 281 -77.79 -1.83 -48.18
N GLU A 282 -77.15 -0.70 -47.87
CA GLU A 282 -77.49 0.62 -48.41
C GLU A 282 -77.33 0.66 -49.94
N ASN A 283 -76.25 0.08 -50.47
CA ASN A 283 -76.03 -0.03 -51.92
C ASN A 283 -77.06 -0.96 -52.58
N GLN A 284 -77.40 -2.10 -51.96
CA GLN A 284 -78.45 -3.00 -52.45
C GLN A 284 -79.82 -2.31 -52.46
N GLN A 285 -80.14 -1.53 -51.42
CA GLN A 285 -81.37 -0.74 -51.36
C GLN A 285 -81.42 0.31 -52.48
N LYS A 286 -80.32 1.03 -52.73
CA LYS A 286 -80.22 2.00 -53.84
C LYS A 286 -80.39 1.33 -55.20
N VAL A 287 -79.76 0.18 -55.45
CA VAL A 287 -79.94 -0.56 -56.72
C VAL A 287 -81.39 -1.02 -56.90
N MET A 288 -82.06 -1.47 -55.83
CA MET A 288 -83.48 -1.82 -55.88
C MET A 288 -84.40 -0.61 -56.12
N GLU A 289 -84.06 0.55 -55.57
CA GLU A 289 -84.77 1.81 -55.76
C GLU A 289 -84.55 2.38 -57.18
N GLU A 290 -83.33 2.36 -57.70
CA GLU A 290 -82.99 2.70 -59.09
C GLU A 290 -83.68 1.75 -60.08
N GLU A 291 -83.75 0.45 -59.81
CA GLU A 291 -84.54 -0.50 -60.60
C GLU A 291 -86.04 -0.20 -60.56
N TYR A 292 -86.58 0.19 -59.40
CA TYR A 292 -87.98 0.57 -59.26
C TYR A 292 -88.28 1.84 -60.09
N GLN A 293 -87.49 2.89 -59.91
CA GLN A 293 -87.60 4.15 -60.66
C GLN A 293 -87.45 3.92 -62.17
N ARG A 294 -86.52 3.06 -62.59
CA ARG A 294 -86.35 2.68 -64.00
C ARG A 294 -87.60 1.98 -64.56
N LYS A 295 -88.19 1.05 -63.81
CA LYS A 295 -89.43 0.33 -64.22
C LYS A 295 -90.66 1.25 -64.22
N GLU A 296 -90.69 2.27 -63.36
CA GLU A 296 -91.74 3.30 -63.36
C GLU A 296 -91.59 4.26 -64.56
N ALA A 297 -90.38 4.72 -64.86
CA ALA A 297 -90.08 5.50 -66.06
C ALA A 297 -90.37 4.71 -67.36
N GLU A 298 -90.04 3.41 -67.40
CA GLU A 298 -90.36 2.52 -68.51
C GLU A 298 -91.87 2.35 -68.70
N ARG A 299 -92.66 2.24 -67.62
CA ARG A 299 -94.13 2.25 -67.69
C ARG A 299 -94.66 3.57 -68.26
N TYR A 300 -94.11 4.70 -67.84
CA TYR A 300 -94.47 6.02 -68.38
C TYR A 300 -94.15 6.16 -69.87
N GLN A 301 -92.96 5.73 -70.31
CA GLN A 301 -92.60 5.74 -71.74
C GLN A 301 -93.51 4.83 -72.56
N ASN A 302 -93.80 3.61 -72.09
CA ASN A 302 -94.72 2.69 -72.77
C ASN A 302 -96.15 3.26 -72.86
N LEU A 303 -96.61 4.04 -71.87
CA LEU A 303 -97.91 4.70 -71.92
C LEU A 303 -97.95 5.81 -72.99
N LEU A 304 -96.89 6.62 -73.07
CA LEU A 304 -96.74 7.67 -74.09
C LEU A 304 -96.60 7.08 -75.51
N GLU A 305 -95.86 5.97 -75.64
CA GLU A 305 -95.72 5.20 -76.88
C GLU A 305 -97.09 4.66 -77.36
N GLN A 306 -97.88 4.08 -76.45
CA GLN A 306 -99.25 3.65 -76.76
C GLN A 306 -100.18 4.82 -77.14
N GLU A 307 -100.05 5.98 -76.50
CA GLU A 307 -100.79 7.18 -76.93
C GLU A 307 -100.39 7.64 -78.34
N ARG A 308 -99.10 7.62 -78.67
CA ARG A 308 -98.63 8.00 -80.02
C ARG A 308 -99.18 7.04 -81.07
N GLN A 309 -99.06 5.74 -80.84
CA GLN A 309 -99.59 4.69 -81.72
C GLN A 309 -101.13 4.77 -81.86
N ARG A 310 -101.87 5.11 -80.80
CA ARG A 310 -103.33 5.37 -80.88
C ARG A 310 -103.65 6.58 -81.77
N LYS A 311 -102.92 7.69 -81.62
CA LYS A 311 -103.11 8.91 -82.43
C LYS A 311 -102.73 8.68 -83.90
N GLU A 312 -101.65 7.95 -84.17
CA GLU A 312 -101.26 7.49 -85.51
C GLU A 312 -102.34 6.60 -86.14
N ALA A 313 -102.86 5.61 -85.42
CA ALA A 313 -103.94 4.73 -85.89
C ALA A 313 -105.28 5.48 -86.10
N GLU A 314 -105.58 6.51 -85.29
CA GLU A 314 -106.74 7.36 -85.50
C GLU A 314 -106.59 8.21 -86.76
N MET A 315 -105.42 8.82 -87.01
CA MET A 315 -105.12 9.54 -88.25
C MET A 315 -105.23 8.64 -89.49
N GLN A 316 -104.71 7.40 -89.42
CA GLN A 316 -104.88 6.42 -90.49
C GLN A 316 -106.36 6.07 -90.74
N ARG A 317 -107.17 5.92 -89.68
CA ARG A 317 -108.63 5.72 -89.81
C ARG A 317 -109.32 6.91 -90.47
N ARG A 318 -109.00 8.14 -90.06
CA ARG A 318 -109.55 9.37 -90.65
C ARG A 318 -109.25 9.44 -92.16
N HIS A 319 -108.00 9.21 -92.57
CA HIS A 319 -107.64 9.18 -93.99
C HIS A 319 -108.31 8.06 -94.79
N LEU A 320 -108.51 6.87 -94.19
CA LEU A 320 -109.27 5.78 -94.83
C LEU A 320 -110.77 6.12 -94.98
N GLU A 321 -111.34 6.88 -94.04
CA GLU A 321 -112.73 7.35 -94.10
C GLU A 321 -112.89 8.49 -95.12
N GLU A 322 -111.95 9.44 -95.18
CA GLU A 322 -111.88 10.47 -96.22
C GLU A 322 -111.75 9.86 -97.62
N ALA A 323 -110.87 8.86 -97.78
CA ALA A 323 -110.71 8.13 -99.04
C ALA A 323 -111.95 7.31 -99.45
N ARG A 324 -112.77 6.87 -98.49
CA ARG A 324 -114.10 6.28 -98.78
C ARG A 324 -115.07 7.35 -99.26
N LYS A 325 -115.21 8.46 -98.53
CA LYS A 325 -116.09 9.59 -98.89
C LYS A 325 -115.76 10.18 -100.27
N GLN A 326 -114.47 10.27 -100.61
CA GLN A 326 -114.02 10.67 -101.94
C GLN A 326 -114.48 9.69 -103.04
N LYS A 327 -114.35 8.37 -102.83
CA LYS A 327 -114.80 7.36 -103.79
C LYS A 327 -116.32 7.29 -103.93
N GLU A 328 -117.06 7.52 -102.85
CA GLU A 328 -118.52 7.63 -102.86
C GLU A 328 -118.97 8.88 -103.64
N ALA A 329 -118.32 10.02 -103.43
CA ALA A 329 -118.56 11.24 -104.20
C ALA A 329 -118.19 11.09 -105.69
N GLU A 330 -117.08 10.40 -106.02
CA GLU A 330 -116.70 10.10 -107.40
C GLU A 330 -117.72 9.18 -108.08
N MET A 331 -118.24 8.17 -107.37
CA MET A 331 -119.31 7.29 -107.87
C MET A 331 -120.60 8.08 -108.13
N GLN A 332 -120.98 8.99 -107.24
CA GLN A 332 -122.14 9.88 -107.43
C GLN A 332 -121.96 10.82 -108.63
N GLN A 333 -120.76 11.39 -108.84
CA GLN A 333 -120.46 12.19 -110.03
C GLN A 333 -120.58 11.37 -111.32
N ARG A 334 -120.04 10.15 -111.36
CA ARG A 334 -120.15 9.24 -112.51
C ARG A 334 -121.61 8.87 -112.82
N LEU A 335 -122.45 8.68 -111.80
CA LEU A 335 -123.90 8.45 -111.96
C LEU A 335 -124.61 9.67 -112.56
N LEU A 336 -124.36 10.87 -112.01
CA LEU A 336 -124.91 12.12 -112.55
C LEU A 336 -124.45 12.40 -113.99
N GLU A 337 -123.22 12.04 -114.33
CA GLU A 337 -122.70 12.16 -115.70
C GLU A 337 -123.40 11.20 -116.68
N GLN A 338 -123.68 9.96 -116.26
CA GLN A 338 -124.48 9.02 -117.05
C GLN A 338 -125.93 9.51 -117.22
N GLU A 339 -126.56 10.03 -116.16
CA GLU A 339 -127.89 10.60 -116.23
C GLU A 339 -127.94 11.82 -117.19
N ARG A 340 -126.91 12.68 -117.17
CA ARG A 340 -126.81 13.81 -118.10
C ARG A 340 -126.67 13.35 -119.55
N LYS A 341 -125.83 12.34 -119.82
CA LYS A 341 -125.67 11.72 -121.14
C LYS A 341 -126.95 11.04 -121.63
N TRP A 342 -127.72 10.43 -120.74
CA TRP A 342 -129.03 9.86 -121.07
C TRP A 342 -130.04 10.95 -121.48
N LYS A 343 -130.13 12.05 -120.72
CA LYS A 343 -131.00 13.21 -121.05
C LYS A 343 -130.58 13.95 -122.33
N GLU A 344 -129.27 14.02 -122.60
CA GLU A 344 -128.74 14.53 -123.87
C GLU A 344 -129.18 13.66 -125.06
N ALA A 345 -129.13 12.32 -124.92
CA ALA A 345 -129.59 11.38 -125.95
C ALA A 345 -131.12 11.39 -126.13
N GLU A 346 -131.90 11.52 -125.06
CA GLU A 346 -133.36 11.64 -125.09
C GLU A 346 -133.81 12.90 -125.87
N ASN A 347 -133.19 14.06 -125.61
CA ASN A 347 -133.43 15.28 -126.39
C ASN A 347 -133.08 15.11 -127.88
N GLN A 348 -131.98 14.41 -128.20
CA GLN A 348 -131.61 14.14 -129.60
C GLN A 348 -132.65 13.26 -130.31
N GLN A 349 -133.23 12.27 -129.62
CA GLN A 349 -134.33 11.47 -130.19
C GLN A 349 -135.58 12.32 -130.44
N ARG A 350 -135.96 13.18 -129.48
CA ARG A 350 -137.17 14.02 -129.63
C ARG A 350 -137.08 15.00 -130.80
N ILE A 351 -135.91 15.63 -131.00
CA ILE A 351 -135.64 16.50 -132.16
C ILE A 351 -135.74 15.73 -133.48
N LEU A 352 -135.24 14.49 -133.54
CA LEU A 352 -135.35 13.64 -134.74
C LEU A 352 -136.79 13.17 -135.02
N GLU A 353 -137.61 13.01 -133.99
CA GLU A 353 -139.03 12.65 -134.15
C GLU A 353 -139.89 13.84 -134.61
N GLU A 354 -139.66 15.03 -134.03
CA GLU A 354 -140.27 16.30 -134.46
C GLU A 354 -139.95 16.59 -135.95
N ALA A 355 -138.68 16.40 -136.35
CA ALA A 355 -138.24 16.55 -137.74
C ALA A 355 -138.82 15.50 -138.72
N ARG A 356 -139.27 14.33 -138.24
CA ARG A 356 -140.03 13.36 -139.05
C ARG A 356 -141.47 13.82 -139.25
N LYS A 357 -142.13 14.29 -138.19
CA LYS A 357 -143.52 14.77 -138.24
C LYS A 357 -143.71 15.94 -139.20
N GLN A 358 -142.77 16.88 -139.23
CA GLN A 358 -142.80 17.99 -140.21
C GLN A 358 -142.69 17.50 -141.67
N LYS A 359 -141.85 16.50 -141.97
CA LYS A 359 -141.73 15.94 -143.33
C LYS A 359 -142.97 15.17 -143.79
N GLU A 360 -143.73 14.58 -142.87
CA GLU A 360 -144.99 13.90 -143.21
C GLU A 360 -146.08 14.91 -143.59
N VAL A 361 -146.22 16.02 -142.84
CA VAL A 361 -147.15 17.11 -143.15
C VAL A 361 -146.82 17.75 -144.51
N GLU A 362 -145.55 18.05 -144.75
CA GLU A 362 -145.07 18.64 -146.00
C GLU A 362 -145.21 17.69 -147.22
N ARG A 363 -145.45 16.39 -146.98
CA ARG A 363 -145.76 15.40 -148.01
C ARG A 363 -147.26 15.31 -148.30
N GLN A 364 -148.11 15.45 -147.28
CA GLN A 364 -149.56 15.45 -147.42
C GLN A 364 -150.09 16.70 -148.15
N GLN A 365 -149.47 17.88 -147.93
CA GLN A 365 -149.86 19.11 -148.64
C GLN A 365 -149.61 19.01 -150.16
N ARG A 366 -148.48 18.47 -150.59
CA ARG A 366 -148.13 18.34 -152.02
C ARG A 366 -149.11 17.43 -152.78
N LEU A 367 -149.56 16.34 -152.15
CA LEU A 367 -150.53 15.42 -152.75
C LEU A 367 -151.92 16.06 -152.98
N LEU A 368 -152.30 17.04 -152.16
CA LEU A 368 -153.57 17.79 -152.33
C LEU A 368 -153.48 18.83 -153.45
N GLU A 369 -152.32 19.48 -153.64
CA GLU A 369 -152.11 20.45 -154.73
C GLU A 369 -151.98 19.79 -156.13
N GLU A 370 -151.62 18.51 -156.18
CA GLU A 370 -151.47 17.74 -157.41
C GLU A 370 -152.81 17.19 -157.92
N ASP A 371 -153.65 16.67 -157.01
CA ASP A 371 -155.01 16.16 -157.31
C ASP A 371 -156.01 17.26 -157.70
N HIS A 372 -155.83 18.50 -157.23
CA HIS A 372 -156.66 19.63 -157.68
C HIS A 372 -156.30 20.09 -159.11
N ARG A 373 -155.02 19.97 -159.49
CA ARG A 373 -154.51 20.47 -160.79
C ARG A 373 -154.97 19.59 -161.96
N GLN A 374 -154.94 18.27 -161.78
CA GLN A 374 -155.37 17.30 -162.80
C GLN A 374 -156.88 17.38 -163.14
N LYS A 375 -157.70 17.98 -162.27
CA LYS A 375 -159.15 18.11 -162.48
C LYS A 375 -159.55 19.30 -163.34
N GLU A 376 -158.76 20.37 -163.32
CA GLU A 376 -159.02 21.57 -164.14
C GLU A 376 -158.56 21.38 -165.60
N GLU A 377 -157.42 20.71 -165.82
CA GLU A 377 -156.86 20.44 -167.15
C GLU A 377 -157.78 19.55 -168.01
N GLN A 378 -158.43 18.55 -167.41
CA GLN A 378 -159.38 17.66 -168.14
C GLN A 378 -160.62 18.41 -168.65
N GLN A 379 -161.07 19.48 -167.98
CA GLN A 379 -162.28 20.19 -168.38
C GLN A 379 -162.04 21.20 -169.51
N GLN A 380 -160.80 21.71 -169.66
CA GLN A 380 -160.43 22.57 -170.78
C GLN A 380 -160.20 21.76 -172.07
N SER A 381 -159.54 20.60 -171.96
CA SER A 381 -159.20 19.72 -173.10
C SER A 381 -160.39 19.36 -173.99
N TYR A 382 -161.59 19.17 -173.43
CA TYR A 382 -162.77 18.71 -174.18
C TYR A 382 -163.47 19.82 -175.01
N SER A 383 -163.08 21.09 -174.84
CA SER A 383 -163.74 22.22 -175.51
C SER A 383 -162.93 22.80 -176.68
N GLU A 384 -161.60 22.70 -176.66
CA GLU A 384 -160.74 23.29 -177.71
C GLU A 384 -160.53 22.38 -178.93
N GLU A 385 -160.56 21.05 -178.76
CA GLU A 385 -160.39 20.08 -179.85
C GLU A 385 -161.44 20.27 -180.97
N ARG A 386 -162.65 20.72 -180.61
CA ARG A 386 -163.72 20.99 -181.59
C ARG A 386 -163.55 22.29 -182.38
N ARG A 387 -162.53 23.12 -182.09
CA ARG A 387 -162.33 24.42 -182.75
C ARG A 387 -161.24 24.42 -183.83
N ASN A 388 -160.25 23.55 -183.76
CA ASN A 388 -159.17 23.47 -184.76
C ASN A 388 -159.52 22.67 -186.02
N ASN A 389 -160.62 21.90 -186.02
CA ASN A 389 -161.17 21.29 -187.24
C ASN A 389 -161.95 22.26 -188.14
N PHE A 390 -161.94 23.57 -187.83
CA PHE A 390 -162.30 24.63 -188.77
C PHE A 390 -161.12 25.58 -189.04
N LEU A 391 -159.93 24.99 -189.23
CA LEU A 391 -158.89 25.53 -190.10
C LEU A 391 -159.13 25.11 -191.57
N GLN A 392 -160.41 25.06 -191.94
CA GLN A 392 -160.91 25.28 -193.29
C GLN A 392 -161.50 26.70 -193.31
N GLU A 393 -161.37 27.43 -194.41
CA GLU A 393 -162.16 28.61 -194.82
C GLU A 393 -162.97 29.32 -193.70
N GLN A 394 -162.46 30.35 -193.02
CA GLN A 394 -162.31 31.67 -193.66
C GLN A 394 -161.32 32.61 -192.93
N HIS A 395 -160.19 32.88 -193.60
CA HIS A 395 -159.65 34.23 -193.84
C HIS A 395 -159.25 35.18 -192.66
N ARG A 396 -157.92 35.16 -192.34
CA ARG A 396 -156.99 36.26 -191.93
C ARG A 396 -156.64 36.44 -190.41
N ARG A 397 -155.39 36.66 -189.87
CA ARG A 397 -153.94 36.74 -190.35
C ARG A 397 -152.79 36.88 -189.18
N LYS A 398 -151.86 35.89 -188.86
CA LYS A 398 -150.37 35.84 -188.30
C LYS A 398 -149.80 36.47 -186.92
N PHE A 399 -148.58 36.28 -186.23
CA PHE A 399 -147.42 35.26 -185.98
C PHE A 399 -146.16 35.60 -184.97
N LEU A 400 -145.64 34.66 -184.08
CA LEU A 400 -144.22 34.15 -183.57
C LEU A 400 -142.95 34.79 -182.66
N GLN A 401 -142.38 34.23 -181.43
CA GLN A 401 -140.94 34.02 -180.65
C GLN A 401 -140.23 34.56 -179.18
N ASN A 402 -139.31 33.86 -178.28
CA ASN A 402 -138.29 34.33 -177.05
C ASN A 402 -137.34 33.39 -175.97
N GLU A 403 -136.31 33.80 -174.99
CA GLU A 403 -135.45 33.05 -173.80
C GLU A 403 -134.23 33.70 -172.77
N ARG A 404 -133.63 33.20 -171.54
CA ARG A 404 -132.20 33.41 -170.71
C ARG A 404 -131.70 32.83 -169.16
N ARG A 405 -130.48 33.09 -168.40
CA ARG A 405 -129.71 32.44 -167.07
C ARG A 405 -128.65 33.25 -165.99
N HIS A 406 -127.74 33.04 -164.84
CA HIS A 406 -126.89 32.16 -163.73
C HIS A 406 -126.21 32.87 -162.31
N LYS A 407 -125.26 32.67 -161.19
CA LYS A 407 -124.06 31.92 -160.31
C LYS A 407 -123.64 32.46 -158.73
N ILE A 408 -122.65 32.30 -157.63
CA ILE A 408 -121.40 31.57 -156.81
C ILE A 408 -120.81 32.24 -155.32
N TYR A 409 -119.86 32.06 -154.19
CA TYR A 409 -118.74 31.29 -153.22
C TYR A 409 -118.20 31.98 -151.73
N THR A 410 -117.24 31.82 -150.61
CA THR A 410 -116.15 31.01 -149.64
C THR A 410 -115.41 31.77 -148.27
N ASN A 411 -114.47 31.58 -147.15
CA ASN A 411 -113.46 30.72 -146.13
C ASN A 411 -112.60 31.50 -144.83
N GLN A 412 -111.68 31.29 -143.67
CA GLN A 412 -110.91 30.48 -142.44
C GLN A 412 -109.89 31.30 -141.29
N SER A 413 -108.99 31.12 -140.13
CA SER A 413 -108.25 30.29 -138.89
C SER A 413 -107.29 31.11 -137.69
N HIS A 414 -106.36 30.94 -136.54
CA HIS A 414 -105.51 30.12 -135.37
C HIS A 414 -104.56 30.94 -134.16
N GLN A 415 -103.66 30.75 -132.99
CA GLN A 415 -102.98 30.00 -131.67
C GLN A 415 -101.84 30.82 -130.64
N LYS A 416 -100.96 30.69 -129.45
CA LYS A 416 -100.29 29.99 -128.08
C LYS A 416 -99.17 30.83 -127.07
N GLU A 417 -98.28 30.69 -125.90
CA GLU A 417 -97.80 30.07 -124.44
C GLU A 417 -96.35 30.60 -123.64
N ASN A 418 -95.53 30.50 -122.40
CA ASN A 418 -95.19 30.13 -120.82
C ASN A 418 -93.72 30.65 -120.04
N CYS A 419 -92.90 30.58 -118.81
CA CYS A 419 -92.53 30.16 -117.24
C CYS A 419 -91.12 30.79 -116.43
N GLN A 420 -90.30 30.71 -115.21
CA GLN A 420 -89.95 30.32 -113.63
C GLN A 420 -88.40 30.69 -112.90
N GLN A 421 -87.63 30.66 -111.64
CA GLN A 421 -87.45 30.66 -109.99
C GLN A 421 -85.93 30.67 -109.12
N THR A 422 -85.60 31.00 -107.73
CA THR A 422 -84.22 31.06 -106.77
C THR A 422 -84.15 31.20 -105.07
N CYS A 423 -83.21 31.34 -103.94
CA CYS A 423 -81.72 31.19 -103.22
C CYS A 423 -81.36 31.55 -101.56
N ILE A 424 -80.13 31.39 -100.77
CA ILE A 424 -79.72 31.56 -99.16
C ILE A 424 -78.17 31.79 -98.42
N GLU A 425 -77.81 31.97 -97.01
CA GLU A 425 -76.39 32.21 -96.18
C GLU A 425 -76.08 32.21 -94.46
N LYS A 426 -74.83 32.27 -93.68
CA LYS A 426 -74.42 32.40 -92.08
C LYS A 426 -72.88 32.51 -91.30
N ASP A 427 -72.50 32.98 -89.97
CA ASP A 427 -71.21 32.77 -88.94
C ASP A 427 -71.06 33.50 -87.40
N GLN A 428 -70.12 33.64 -86.28
CA GLN A 428 -68.78 33.30 -85.41
C GLN A 428 -68.57 33.92 -83.82
N GLN A 429 -67.61 34.04 -82.72
CA GLN A 429 -66.22 33.77 -81.91
C GLN A 429 -66.11 34.26 -80.27
N LYS A 430 -65.18 34.40 -79.14
CA LYS A 430 -63.72 34.26 -78.41
C LYS A 430 -63.43 34.63 -76.75
N SER A 431 -62.25 34.44 -75.91
CA SER A 431 -61.87 34.85 -74.37
C SER A 431 -60.38 34.67 -73.53
N SER A 432 -59.98 35.18 -72.22
CA SER A 432 -58.63 34.99 -71.29
C SER A 432 -58.15 35.70 -69.80
N GLU A 433 -57.19 35.20 -68.84
CA GLU A 433 -56.05 35.76 -67.78
C GLU A 433 -55.84 35.88 -66.08
N HIS A 434 -54.58 36.13 -65.40
CA HIS A 434 -53.90 36.58 -63.98
C HIS A 434 -53.49 35.83 -62.54
N GLN A 435 -52.28 36.14 -61.88
CA GLN A 435 -51.73 36.16 -60.40
C GLN A 435 -51.55 34.93 -59.35
N GLU A 436 -50.94 34.84 -58.08
CA GLU A 436 -49.78 35.32 -57.14
C GLU A 436 -49.72 34.54 -55.70
N MET A 437 -48.96 34.58 -54.51
CA MET A 437 -47.69 35.12 -53.78
C MET A 437 -47.31 34.55 -52.27
N SER A 438 -46.16 34.93 -51.57
CA SER A 438 -45.64 34.80 -50.09
C SER A 438 -44.92 33.50 -49.49
N LEU A 439 -44.01 33.41 -48.44
CA LEU A 439 -43.07 34.26 -47.60
C LEU A 439 -41.97 33.39 -46.84
N ASP A 440 -40.93 34.00 -46.18
CA ASP A 440 -39.78 33.37 -45.44
C ASP A 440 -39.33 34.20 -44.19
N GLU A 441 -38.62 33.63 -43.20
CA GLU A 441 -37.95 34.38 -42.09
C GLU A 441 -36.81 33.63 -41.36
N GLU A 442 -35.56 34.12 -41.44
CA GLU A 442 -34.43 33.71 -40.58
C GLU A 442 -34.23 34.69 -39.41
N SER A 443 -34.12 34.18 -38.17
CA SER A 443 -33.77 34.96 -36.97
C SER A 443 -33.29 34.05 -35.83
N LEU A 444 -32.34 34.38 -34.96
CA LEU A 444 -31.26 35.37 -34.85
C LEU A 444 -30.79 35.22 -33.37
N LYS A 445 -29.47 35.19 -33.09
CA LYS A 445 -28.86 35.47 -31.75
C LYS A 445 -29.08 34.40 -30.64
N MET A 446 -28.25 34.24 -29.60
CA MET A 446 -26.92 34.84 -29.28
C MET A 446 -26.09 34.07 -28.22
N PHE A 447 -24.75 34.14 -28.37
CA PHE A 447 -23.70 34.44 -27.37
C PHE A 447 -23.47 33.61 -26.06
N LEU A 448 -22.17 33.61 -25.68
CA LEU A 448 -21.52 33.25 -24.40
C LEU A 448 -21.38 31.74 -24.05
N LYS A 449 -20.28 31.28 -23.44
CA LYS A 449 -19.14 32.01 -22.82
C LYS A 449 -17.80 31.28 -23.01
N GLU A 450 -16.70 32.04 -23.06
CA GLU A 450 -15.30 31.57 -23.02
C GLU A 450 -14.74 31.46 -21.57
N GLU A 451 -13.42 31.24 -21.48
CA GLU A 451 -12.52 31.22 -20.31
C GLU A 451 -12.41 29.89 -19.52
N TYR A 452 -11.28 29.20 -19.68
CA TYR A 452 -10.15 29.32 -18.75
C TYR A 452 -8.83 28.90 -19.43
N GLN A 453 -7.67 29.32 -18.88
CA GLN A 453 -6.42 29.49 -19.65
C GLN A 453 -5.17 28.76 -19.09
N ASP A 454 -4.21 28.55 -20.00
CA ASP A 454 -2.75 28.49 -19.84
C ASP A 454 -1.99 27.30 -19.17
N LYS A 455 -0.73 27.18 -19.65
CA LYS A 455 0.46 26.47 -19.08
C LYS A 455 0.62 24.97 -19.31
N ILE A 456 1.05 24.59 -20.52
CA ILE A 456 1.81 23.34 -20.80
C ILE A 456 3.01 23.69 -21.72
N PRO A 457 4.22 23.09 -21.55
CA PRO A 457 5.40 23.36 -22.39
C PRO A 457 5.28 22.88 -23.85
N GLU A 458 6.24 23.30 -24.69
CA GLU A 458 6.25 23.15 -26.16
C GLU A 458 5.90 21.75 -26.70
N GLU A 459 5.03 21.71 -27.71
CA GLU A 459 4.58 20.47 -28.38
C GLU A 459 5.72 19.62 -28.97
N TRP A 460 6.88 20.19 -29.26
CA TRP A 460 7.91 19.53 -30.07
C TRP A 460 8.64 18.42 -29.29
N GLU A 461 8.99 18.68 -28.02
CA GLU A 461 9.49 17.66 -27.10
C GLU A 461 8.38 16.62 -26.81
N GLN A 462 7.14 17.06 -26.57
CA GLN A 462 6.02 16.14 -26.35
C GLN A 462 5.79 15.20 -27.54
N LYS A 463 5.75 15.68 -28.80
CA LYS A 463 5.55 14.83 -29.99
C LYS A 463 6.68 13.83 -30.22
N LYS A 464 7.87 14.09 -29.66
CA LYS A 464 9.04 13.21 -29.69
C LYS A 464 8.93 12.12 -28.61
N CYS A 465 8.66 12.51 -27.37
CA CYS A 465 8.46 11.58 -26.26
C CYS A 465 7.18 10.74 -26.42
N MET A 466 6.06 11.31 -26.86
CA MET A 466 4.80 10.60 -27.09
C MET A 466 4.94 9.49 -28.15
N LYS A 467 5.83 9.64 -29.14
CA LYS A 467 6.17 8.58 -30.11
C LYS A 467 7.00 7.44 -29.51
N VAL A 468 7.77 7.70 -28.45
CA VAL A 468 8.50 6.67 -27.70
C VAL A 468 7.57 6.01 -26.68
N ILE A 469 6.81 6.81 -25.93
CA ILE A 469 5.83 6.36 -24.93
C ILE A 469 4.75 5.50 -25.59
N MET A 470 4.09 5.93 -26.68
CA MET A 470 3.06 5.11 -27.34
C MET A 470 3.64 3.83 -27.97
N LYS A 471 4.88 3.85 -28.49
CA LYS A 471 5.54 2.59 -28.91
C LYS A 471 5.70 1.62 -27.74
N LEU A 472 5.98 2.13 -26.54
CA LEU A 472 6.25 1.32 -25.36
C LEU A 472 4.97 0.95 -24.58
N TYR A 473 3.93 1.79 -24.60
CA TYR A 473 2.61 1.50 -24.05
C TYR A 473 1.91 0.41 -24.86
N ASN A 474 1.89 0.54 -26.20
CA ASN A 474 1.35 -0.50 -27.08
C ASN A 474 2.10 -1.84 -26.86
N LEU A 475 3.44 -1.80 -26.77
CA LEU A 475 4.26 -2.98 -26.45
C LEU A 475 3.96 -3.59 -25.07
N ALA A 476 3.48 -2.82 -24.09
CA ALA A 476 3.09 -3.31 -22.77
C ALA A 476 1.66 -3.87 -22.77
N GLU A 477 0.75 -3.25 -23.51
CA GLU A 477 -0.66 -3.64 -23.60
C GLU A 477 -0.85 -4.93 -24.44
N GLU A 478 -0.13 -5.04 -25.56
CA GLU A 478 0.03 -6.30 -26.31
C GLU A 478 0.60 -7.42 -25.42
N HIS A 479 1.53 -7.09 -24.52
CA HIS A 479 2.14 -8.05 -23.58
C HIS A 479 1.15 -8.60 -22.54
N VAL A 480 0.07 -7.87 -22.25
CA VAL A 480 -1.03 -8.32 -21.39
C VAL A 480 -2.00 -9.19 -22.18
N GLN A 481 -2.44 -8.77 -23.37
CA GLN A 481 -3.41 -9.52 -24.17
C GLN A 481 -2.85 -10.85 -24.71
N LEU A 482 -1.64 -10.83 -25.28
CA LEU A 482 -0.98 -12.04 -25.82
C LEU A 482 -0.48 -13.01 -24.74
N SER A 483 -0.66 -12.69 -23.46
CA SER A 483 -0.44 -13.66 -22.37
C SER A 483 -1.51 -14.76 -22.32
N GLN A 484 -2.67 -14.53 -22.96
CA GLN A 484 -3.86 -15.39 -22.89
C GLN A 484 -4.04 -16.29 -24.12
N THR A 485 -3.31 -16.05 -25.21
CA THR A 485 -3.34 -16.86 -26.45
C THR A 485 -2.01 -17.58 -26.70
N GLN A 486 -2.04 -18.73 -27.36
CA GLN A 486 -0.90 -19.63 -27.47
C GLN A 486 0.11 -19.19 -28.55
N GLY A 487 1.06 -18.32 -28.18
CA GLY A 487 2.07 -17.77 -29.11
C GLY A 487 3.42 -17.42 -28.47
N LYS A 488 3.86 -18.14 -27.42
CA LYS A 488 5.06 -17.79 -26.63
C LYS A 488 6.38 -17.96 -27.40
N ARG A 489 6.89 -16.89 -28.03
CA ARG A 489 8.34 -16.68 -28.28
C ARG A 489 8.75 -15.21 -28.47
N ASP A 490 8.07 -14.44 -29.33
CA ASP A 490 8.73 -13.26 -29.94
C ASP A 490 8.53 -11.92 -29.21
N THR A 491 7.37 -11.66 -28.58
CA THR A 491 7.10 -10.39 -27.86
C THR A 491 8.09 -10.11 -26.74
N LEU A 492 8.42 -11.15 -25.95
CA LEU A 492 9.44 -11.07 -24.90
C LEU A 492 10.81 -10.68 -25.48
N GLY A 493 11.12 -11.12 -26.70
CA GLY A 493 12.39 -10.85 -27.38
C GLY A 493 12.62 -9.37 -27.66
N PHE A 494 11.59 -8.61 -28.05
CA PHE A 494 11.71 -7.17 -28.33
C PHE A 494 12.00 -6.36 -27.06
N LEU A 495 11.27 -6.61 -25.97
CA LEU A 495 11.45 -5.92 -24.69
C LEU A 495 12.84 -6.24 -24.10
N HIS A 496 13.25 -7.51 -24.14
CA HIS A 496 14.58 -7.97 -23.73
C HIS A 496 15.69 -7.31 -24.56
N SER A 497 15.51 -7.20 -25.89
CA SER A 497 16.48 -6.57 -26.81
C SER A 497 16.54 -5.04 -26.68
N ALA A 498 15.46 -4.39 -26.24
CA ALA A 498 15.48 -2.96 -25.93
C ALA A 498 16.24 -2.70 -24.64
N VAL A 499 15.95 -3.46 -23.58
CA VAL A 499 16.59 -3.34 -22.27
C VAL A 499 18.09 -3.65 -22.33
N LEU A 500 18.53 -4.65 -23.11
CA LEU A 500 19.96 -4.96 -23.31
C LEU A 500 20.75 -3.90 -24.10
N ARG A 501 20.10 -2.87 -24.65
CA ARG A 501 20.76 -1.71 -25.26
C ARG A 501 20.84 -0.50 -24.31
N ASP A 502 20.25 -0.58 -23.13
CA ASP A 502 20.32 0.49 -22.14
C ASP A 502 21.69 0.51 -21.43
N SER A 503 22.16 1.70 -21.06
CA SER A 503 23.42 1.87 -20.32
C SER A 503 23.45 1.14 -18.98
N LEU A 504 22.30 0.98 -18.29
CA LEU A 504 22.17 0.21 -17.05
C LEU A 504 22.32 -1.31 -17.27
N ALA A 505 22.19 -1.77 -18.52
CA ALA A 505 22.41 -3.15 -18.93
C ALA A 505 23.80 -3.40 -19.55
N ALA A 506 24.63 -2.37 -19.76
CA ALA A 506 25.89 -2.49 -20.50
C ALA A 506 26.88 -3.52 -19.91
N ASN A 507 26.86 -3.72 -18.59
CA ASN A 507 27.72 -4.70 -17.89
C ASN A 507 27.07 -6.09 -17.73
N TRP A 508 25.87 -6.34 -18.27
CA TRP A 508 25.12 -7.58 -18.05
C TRP A 508 25.73 -8.78 -18.80
N VAL A 509 25.81 -9.91 -18.11
CA VAL A 509 26.25 -11.18 -18.71
C VAL A 509 25.08 -11.83 -19.44
N PRO A 510 25.26 -12.46 -20.62
CA PRO A 510 24.19 -13.15 -21.34
C PRO A 510 23.40 -14.13 -20.47
N MET A 511 22.07 -14.11 -20.59
CA MET A 511 21.20 -14.96 -19.77
C MET A 511 20.93 -16.33 -20.41
N LEU A 512 20.75 -17.35 -19.55
CA LEU A 512 20.36 -18.69 -19.98
C LEU A 512 18.95 -18.67 -20.60
N PRO A 513 18.73 -19.36 -21.73
CA PRO A 513 17.40 -19.46 -22.35
C PRO A 513 16.34 -19.96 -21.37
N GLY A 514 15.17 -19.31 -21.38
CA GLY A 514 14.03 -19.66 -20.52
C GLY A 514 14.13 -19.19 -19.07
N LYS A 515 15.16 -18.42 -18.67
CA LYS A 515 15.21 -17.75 -17.37
C LYS A 515 14.63 -16.33 -17.43
N THR A 516 13.74 -16.03 -16.48
CA THR A 516 13.08 -14.72 -16.29
C THR A 516 13.99 -13.70 -15.60
N TYR A 517 14.80 -14.17 -14.65
CA TYR A 517 15.84 -13.41 -13.97
C TYR A 517 17.02 -14.33 -13.63
N MET A 518 18.19 -13.75 -13.34
CA MET A 518 19.30 -14.44 -12.67
C MET A 518 20.06 -13.51 -11.71
N ARG A 519 20.80 -14.10 -10.77
CA ARG A 519 21.75 -13.42 -9.87
C ARG A 519 23.18 -13.76 -10.30
N PHE A 520 23.99 -12.75 -10.61
CA PHE A 520 25.39 -12.92 -10.99
C PHE A 520 26.33 -12.40 -9.89
N PRO A 521 27.33 -13.17 -9.45
CA PRO A 521 28.30 -12.71 -8.45
C PRO A 521 29.19 -11.61 -9.03
N VAL A 522 29.26 -10.48 -8.35
CA VAL A 522 30.10 -9.34 -8.76
C VAL A 522 31.52 -9.56 -8.22
N GLN A 523 32.53 -9.52 -9.09
CA GLN A 523 33.93 -9.78 -8.73
C GLN A 523 34.53 -8.60 -7.95
N LYS A 524 35.35 -8.89 -6.93
CA LYS A 524 35.74 -7.93 -5.86
C LYS A 524 36.64 -6.77 -6.32
N ASP A 525 37.29 -6.96 -7.44
CA ASP A 525 38.18 -6.06 -8.17
C ASP A 525 37.45 -5.07 -9.10
N THR A 526 36.19 -5.36 -9.46
CA THR A 526 35.37 -4.50 -10.34
C THR A 526 34.91 -3.21 -9.67
N ASP A 527 34.73 -2.15 -10.47
CA ASP A 527 34.18 -0.88 -10.00
C ASP A 527 32.74 -0.97 -9.50
N GLU A 528 31.94 -1.89 -10.04
CA GLU A 528 30.60 -2.18 -9.51
C GLU A 528 30.68 -2.68 -8.06
N PHE A 529 31.57 -3.66 -7.78
CA PHE A 529 31.78 -4.14 -6.41
C PHE A 529 32.30 -3.01 -5.51
N ARG A 530 33.32 -2.27 -5.95
CA ARG A 530 33.90 -1.15 -5.18
C ARG A 530 32.84 -0.12 -4.82
N THR A 531 32.02 0.29 -5.79
CA THR A 531 30.95 1.29 -5.60
C THR A 531 29.91 0.81 -4.59
N VAL A 532 29.31 -0.37 -4.80
CA VAL A 532 28.23 -0.88 -3.93
C VAL A 532 28.75 -1.19 -2.52
N ASN A 533 29.95 -1.78 -2.38
CA ASN A 533 30.61 -1.98 -1.08
C ASN A 533 30.85 -0.66 -0.34
N ASN A 534 31.27 0.39 -1.06
CA ASN A 534 31.57 1.69 -0.45
C ASN A 534 30.30 2.41 0.01
N CYS A 535 29.24 2.43 -0.81
CA CYS A 535 27.94 2.98 -0.41
C CYS A 535 27.34 2.24 0.80
N PHE A 536 27.53 0.93 0.89
CA PHE A 536 27.10 0.14 2.05
C PHE A 536 27.95 0.45 3.29
N LYS A 537 29.28 0.56 3.16
CA LYS A 537 30.18 0.82 4.29
C LYS A 537 30.21 2.27 4.77
N SER A 538 29.81 3.25 3.95
CA SER A 538 29.64 4.64 4.40
C SER A 538 28.38 4.84 5.24
N THR A 539 27.36 4.00 5.05
CA THR A 539 26.05 4.11 5.71
C THR A 539 25.83 3.09 6.84
N THR A 540 26.68 2.07 6.97
CA THR A 540 26.54 1.00 7.98
C THR A 540 27.71 0.93 8.97
N GLN A 541 27.49 0.28 10.11
CA GLN A 541 28.50 0.13 11.16
C GLN A 541 29.68 -0.74 10.70
N LYS A 542 30.91 -0.33 11.02
CA LYS A 542 32.19 -0.97 10.63
C LYS A 542 32.32 -2.48 10.92
N ARG A 543 31.40 -3.07 11.70
CA ARG A 543 31.34 -4.51 12.04
C ARG A 543 30.74 -5.39 10.94
N PHE A 544 30.06 -4.83 9.93
CA PHE A 544 29.42 -5.64 8.88
C PHE A 544 30.42 -6.06 7.80
N ILE A 545 30.55 -7.38 7.62
CA ILE A 545 31.40 -8.00 6.59
C ILE A 545 30.55 -8.32 5.37
N VAL A 546 30.93 -7.80 4.21
CA VAL A 546 30.27 -8.07 2.93
C VAL A 546 30.78 -9.42 2.38
N ASN A 547 30.00 -10.48 2.58
CA ASN A 547 30.37 -11.84 2.16
C ASN A 547 30.41 -11.97 0.63
N LYS A 548 29.39 -11.44 -0.06
CA LYS A 548 29.29 -11.34 -1.53
C LYS A 548 28.39 -10.18 -1.93
N ILE A 549 28.51 -9.73 -3.18
CA ILE A 549 27.57 -8.85 -3.87
C ILE A 549 27.09 -9.62 -5.11
N GLU A 550 25.79 -9.55 -5.40
CA GLU A 550 25.18 -10.23 -6.55
C GLU A 550 24.33 -9.24 -7.34
N ARG A 551 24.64 -9.04 -8.61
CA ARG A 551 23.84 -8.22 -9.53
C ARG A 551 22.61 -9.02 -9.95
N VAL A 552 21.43 -8.41 -9.77
CA VAL A 552 20.16 -8.98 -10.23
C VAL A 552 19.94 -8.55 -11.68
N GLN A 553 19.96 -9.52 -12.60
CA GLN A 553 19.62 -9.28 -14.00
C GLN A 553 18.20 -9.79 -14.24
N ASN A 554 17.25 -8.85 -14.34
CA ASN A 554 15.84 -9.12 -14.63
C ASN A 554 15.38 -8.12 -15.71
N PRO A 555 15.37 -8.52 -17.00
CA PRO A 555 15.05 -7.62 -18.11
C PRO A 555 13.64 -7.01 -17.99
N PHE A 556 12.65 -7.77 -17.52
CA PHE A 556 11.29 -7.28 -17.32
C PHE A 556 11.25 -6.19 -16.24
N SER A 557 11.86 -6.42 -15.08
CA SER A 557 11.89 -5.42 -14.00
C SER A 557 12.67 -4.16 -14.39
N LEU A 558 13.79 -4.28 -15.12
CA LEU A 558 14.52 -3.11 -15.64
C LEU A 558 13.70 -2.37 -16.72
N GLY A 559 12.99 -3.09 -17.59
CA GLY A 559 12.03 -2.50 -18.52
C GLY A 559 10.96 -1.67 -17.82
N CYS A 560 10.25 -2.26 -16.85
CA CYS A 560 9.25 -1.54 -16.05
C CYS A 560 9.83 -0.34 -15.29
N TYR A 561 11.07 -0.43 -14.81
CA TYR A 561 11.76 0.69 -14.15
C TYR A 561 12.04 1.84 -15.13
N LEU A 562 12.67 1.55 -16.28
CA LEU A 562 12.97 2.55 -17.32
C LEU A 562 11.71 3.23 -17.84
N LEU A 563 10.62 2.46 -18.02
CA LEU A 563 9.31 3.01 -18.38
C LEU A 563 8.78 3.99 -17.34
N LYS A 564 8.82 3.63 -16.04
CA LYS A 564 8.29 4.51 -14.99
C LYS A 564 9.17 5.74 -14.76
N LYS A 565 10.49 5.61 -14.90
CA LYS A 565 11.42 6.74 -14.89
C LYS A 565 11.08 7.72 -16.03
N LEU A 566 11.00 7.23 -17.27
CA LEU A 566 10.63 8.06 -18.43
C LEU A 566 9.25 8.70 -18.28
N GLU A 567 8.26 7.98 -17.75
CA GLU A 567 6.93 8.51 -17.47
C GLU A 567 6.99 9.70 -16.49
N MET A 568 7.73 9.56 -15.38
CA MET A 568 7.92 10.65 -14.41
C MET A 568 8.71 11.82 -14.99
N GLU A 569 9.76 11.56 -15.77
CA GLU A 569 10.57 12.60 -16.43
C GLU A 569 9.75 13.42 -17.43
N ASN A 570 8.74 12.82 -18.06
CA ASN A 570 7.82 13.52 -18.95
C ASN A 570 6.68 14.26 -18.21
N MET A 571 6.18 13.72 -17.11
CA MET A 571 5.12 14.39 -16.31
C MET A 571 5.63 15.60 -15.53
N TYR A 572 6.85 15.53 -14.97
CA TYR A 572 7.39 16.55 -14.07
C TYR A 572 8.56 17.34 -14.68
N GLY A 573 9.08 16.91 -15.83
CA GLY A 573 10.32 17.40 -16.42
C GLY A 573 11.55 16.73 -15.79
N ALA A 574 12.49 16.25 -16.61
CA ALA A 574 13.61 15.44 -16.15
C ALA A 574 14.51 16.07 -15.06
N ARG A 575 14.53 17.41 -14.95
CA ARG A 575 15.27 18.12 -13.87
C ARG A 575 14.59 18.06 -12.49
N ASN A 576 13.33 17.64 -12.44
CA ASN A 576 12.51 17.57 -11.22
C ASN A 576 12.28 16.12 -10.74
N VAL A 577 12.90 15.13 -11.39
CA VAL A 577 12.85 13.73 -10.99
C VAL A 577 14.17 13.34 -10.32
N GLU A 578 14.11 13.00 -9.03
CA GLU A 578 15.28 12.57 -8.27
C GLU A 578 15.39 11.04 -8.25
N GLU A 579 16.47 10.50 -8.81
CA GLU A 579 16.81 9.08 -8.71
C GLU A 579 17.75 8.85 -7.52
N GLN A 580 17.30 8.05 -6.54
CA GLN A 580 18.08 7.72 -5.35
C GLN A 580 18.38 6.21 -5.27
N ILE A 581 19.66 5.88 -5.00
CA ILE A 581 20.10 4.51 -4.73
C ILE A 581 19.96 4.23 -3.23
N LEU A 582 18.98 3.41 -2.86
CA LEU A 582 18.60 3.15 -1.46
C LEU A 582 18.77 1.68 -1.06
N PHE A 583 19.08 1.42 0.21
CA PHE A 583 19.19 0.07 0.76
C PHE A 583 17.86 -0.44 1.33
N ARG A 584 17.53 -1.70 1.03
CA ARG A 584 16.40 -2.43 1.63
C ARG A 584 16.89 -3.75 2.25
N GLY A 585 16.57 -3.97 3.51
CA GLY A 585 16.66 -5.29 4.15
C GLY A 585 15.43 -6.14 3.86
N ASP A 586 15.60 -7.46 3.75
CA ASP A 586 14.52 -8.44 3.67
C ASP A 586 15.01 -9.81 4.18
N PHE A 587 14.11 -10.73 4.52
CA PHE A 587 14.49 -12.08 4.95
C PHE A 587 14.99 -12.92 3.76
N ALA A 588 15.98 -13.79 4.00
CA ALA A 588 16.57 -14.66 2.98
C ALA A 588 15.53 -15.45 2.15
N ARG A 589 14.44 -15.91 2.79
CA ARG A 589 13.31 -16.63 2.18
C ARG A 589 12.54 -15.85 1.10
N PHE A 590 12.70 -14.53 1.04
CA PHE A 590 11.98 -13.66 0.10
C PHE A 590 12.87 -13.10 -1.02
N ILE A 591 14.20 -13.24 -0.92
CA ILE A 591 15.16 -12.60 -1.85
C ILE A 591 14.89 -13.02 -3.30
N ASP A 592 14.88 -14.31 -3.62
CA ASP A 592 14.63 -14.78 -5.00
C ASP A 592 13.25 -14.36 -5.53
N LYS A 593 12.23 -14.41 -4.67
CA LYS A 593 10.86 -14.00 -5.02
C LYS A 593 10.78 -12.50 -5.34
N ASN A 594 11.54 -11.67 -4.63
CA ASN A 594 11.68 -10.23 -4.91
C ASN A 594 12.49 -9.97 -6.19
N CYS A 595 13.60 -10.70 -6.41
CA CYS A 595 14.43 -10.59 -7.60
C CYS A 595 13.67 -10.97 -8.89
N GLU A 596 12.75 -11.92 -8.81
CA GLU A 596 11.91 -12.33 -9.94
C GLU A 596 10.72 -11.40 -10.17
N ASN A 597 9.94 -11.12 -9.12
CA ASN A 597 8.60 -10.52 -9.23
C ASN A 597 8.55 -9.00 -8.96
N ASN A 598 9.71 -8.38 -8.75
CA ASN A 598 9.87 -6.98 -8.30
C ASN A 598 9.19 -6.70 -6.94
N PHE A 599 9.31 -5.48 -6.44
CA PHE A 599 8.71 -5.07 -5.16
C PHE A 599 7.18 -4.96 -5.26
N ASN A 600 6.49 -5.68 -4.37
CA ASN A 600 5.03 -5.64 -4.29
C ASN A 600 4.59 -5.13 -2.90
N TRP A 601 4.12 -3.89 -2.85
CA TRP A 601 3.74 -3.20 -1.60
C TRP A 601 2.64 -3.92 -0.81
N ARG A 602 1.77 -4.70 -1.47
CA ARG A 602 0.69 -5.46 -0.80
C ARG A 602 1.22 -6.58 0.10
N LYS A 603 2.47 -7.02 -0.11
CA LYS A 603 3.12 -8.09 0.69
C LYS A 603 3.78 -7.56 1.97
N LEU A 604 3.98 -6.23 2.11
CA LEU A 604 4.66 -5.63 3.27
C LEU A 604 3.90 -5.79 4.61
N ARG A 605 2.61 -6.16 4.60
CA ARG A 605 1.83 -6.44 5.82
C ARG A 605 1.95 -7.87 6.34
N SER A 606 2.74 -8.73 5.70
CA SER A 606 2.82 -10.17 6.04
C SER A 606 4.23 -10.78 5.88
N GLN A 607 5.30 -9.98 6.03
CA GLN A 607 6.70 -10.45 5.95
C GLN A 607 7.31 -10.70 7.33
#